data_AF-A0A975AVB8-F1
#
_entry.id   AF-A0A975AVB8-F1
#
_cell.length_a   1.000
_cell.length_b   1.000
_cell.length_c   1.000
_cell.angle_alpha   90.00
_cell.angle_beta   90.00
_cell.angle_gamma   90.00
#
_symmetry.space_group_name_H-M   'P 1'
#
loop_
_entity.id
_entity.type
_entity.pdbx_description
1 polymer ?
#
loop_
_entity_poly.entity_id
_entity_poly.type
_entity_poly.pdbx_seq_one_letter_code
_entity_poly.pdbx_strand_id
1 'polypeptide(L)'
;MKFLQWVTSKEVQKEMALKFGVPPTRKSLYSDKELVDKYRYYPIQLDALEHSVVRPRSPYWSQIEDVWGLYLSQIVSGEIGIKEGLDKANSEIEKILK
;
A
#
# COMPACT_ATOMS: atom_id res chain seq x y z
N MET A 1 10.11 -12.66 20.77
CA MET A 1 8.91 -11.81 20.94
C MET A 1 9.22 -10.39 21.46
N LYS A 2 10.17 -10.20 22.39
CA LYS A 2 10.52 -8.87 22.94
C LYS A 2 10.80 -7.79 21.89
N PHE A 3 11.51 -8.15 20.82
CA PHE A 3 11.78 -7.22 19.70
C PHE A 3 10.50 -6.76 18.99
N LEU A 4 9.58 -7.68 18.67
CA LEU A 4 8.33 -7.33 17.99
C LEU A 4 7.47 -6.38 18.84
N GLN A 5 7.40 -6.62 20.14
CA GLN A 5 6.71 -5.72 21.08
C GLN A 5 7.36 -4.35 21.15
N TRP A 6 8.69 -4.30 21.17
CA TRP A 6 9.44 -3.05 21.16
C TRP A 6 9.23 -2.26 19.85
N VAL A 7 9.46 -2.88 18.70
CA VAL A 7 9.40 -2.18 17.39
C VAL A 7 7.98 -1.72 17.02
N THR A 8 6.95 -2.40 17.55
CA THR A 8 5.54 -2.02 17.35
C THR A 8 4.94 -1.22 18.51
N SER A 9 5.75 -0.86 19.51
CA SER A 9 5.31 -0.02 20.63
C SER A 9 4.92 1.37 20.17
N LYS A 10 4.06 2.05 20.94
CA LYS A 10 3.60 3.41 20.62
C LYS A 10 4.77 4.38 20.59
N GLU A 11 5.69 4.22 21.53
CA GLU A 11 6.86 5.07 21.76
C GLU A 11 7.81 4.95 20.57
N VAL A 12 8.19 3.72 20.18
CA VAL A 12 9.11 3.49 19.07
C VAL A 12 8.50 3.90 17.74
N GLN A 13 7.22 3.61 17.49
CA GLN A 13 6.58 4.06 16.25
C GLN A 13 6.46 5.59 16.18
N LYS A 14 6.18 6.27 17.29
CA LYS A 14 6.18 7.74 17.33
C LYS A 14 7.58 8.29 17.03
N GLU A 15 8.61 7.72 17.63
CA GLU A 15 10.00 8.09 17.37
C GLU A 15 10.36 7.90 15.89
N MET A 16 10.00 6.76 15.29
CA MET A 16 10.24 6.48 13.87
C MET A 16 9.54 7.49 12.96
N ALA A 17 8.29 7.83 13.25
CA ALA A 17 7.53 8.83 12.50
C ALA A 17 8.16 10.22 12.62
N LEU A 18 8.58 10.62 13.82
CA LEU A 18 9.21 11.92 14.05
C LEU A 18 10.59 12.02 13.40
N LYS A 19 11.42 10.98 13.48
CA LYS A 19 12.81 10.99 12.99
C LYS A 19 12.91 10.73 11.48
N PHE A 20 12.13 9.78 10.96
CA PHE A 20 12.30 9.27 9.60
C PHE A 20 11.07 9.48 8.70
N GLY A 21 9.97 10.01 9.22
CA GLY A 21 8.75 10.21 8.45
C GLY A 21 8.01 8.92 8.10
N VAL A 22 8.35 7.80 8.74
CA VAL A 22 7.65 6.52 8.56
C VAL A 22 6.24 6.63 9.14
N PRO A 23 5.17 6.49 8.33
CA PRO A 23 3.81 6.53 8.84
C PRO A 23 3.59 5.42 9.89
N PRO A 24 2.97 5.71 11.04
CA PRO A 24 2.70 4.70 12.05
C PRO A 24 1.76 3.60 11.53
N THR A 25 1.88 2.38 12.07
CA THR A 25 0.83 1.35 11.88
C THR A 25 -0.15 1.32 13.05
N ARG A 26 0.16 2.02 14.16
CA ARG A 26 -0.72 2.16 15.32
C ARG A 26 -1.70 3.33 15.14
N LYS A 27 -3.00 3.02 14.99
CA LYS A 27 -4.09 4.01 14.84
C LYS A 27 -4.02 5.19 15.82
N SER A 28 -3.67 4.93 17.09
CA SER A 28 -3.60 5.99 18.11
C SER A 28 -2.59 7.11 17.84
N LEU A 29 -1.61 6.89 16.95
CA LEU A 29 -0.58 7.89 16.63
C LEU A 29 -1.02 8.87 15.54
N TYR A 30 -2.09 8.57 14.81
CA TYR A 30 -2.66 9.48 13.80
C TYR A 30 -3.43 10.67 14.41
N SER A 31 -3.67 10.64 15.73
CA SER A 31 -4.26 11.74 16.52
C SER A 31 -3.29 12.28 17.58
N ASP A 32 -2.03 11.82 17.61
CA ASP A 32 -1.03 12.37 18.52
C ASP A 32 -0.71 13.81 18.12
N LYS A 33 -0.84 14.74 19.08
CA LYS A 33 -0.74 16.18 18.80
C LYS A 33 0.57 16.57 18.11
N GLU A 34 1.70 16.04 18.57
CA GLU A 34 3.02 16.38 18.00
C GLU A 34 3.16 15.85 16.57
N LEU A 35 2.64 14.64 16.32
CA LEU A 35 2.63 14.06 14.98
C LEU A 35 1.68 14.79 14.05
N VAL A 36 0.50 15.20 14.51
CA VAL A 36 -0.46 15.98 13.70
C VAL A 36 0.08 17.38 13.41
N ASP A 37 0.73 18.03 14.38
CA ASP A 37 1.37 19.33 14.19
C ASP A 37 2.47 19.25 13.11
N LYS A 38 3.22 18.14 13.03
CA LYS A 38 4.22 17.88 11.98
C LYS A 38 3.62 17.40 10.66
N TYR A 39 2.63 16.53 10.73
CA TYR A 39 2.00 15.83 9.61
C TYR A 39 0.49 16.07 9.66
N ARG A 40 0.07 17.28 9.27
CA ARG A 40 -1.33 17.73 9.27
C ARG A 40 -2.31 16.78 8.54
N TYR A 41 -1.79 15.95 7.64
CA TYR A 41 -2.56 14.99 6.86
C TYR A 41 -2.82 13.65 7.58
N TYR A 42 -2.28 13.42 8.78
CA TYR A 42 -2.50 12.16 9.51
C TYR A 42 -3.97 11.83 9.75
N PRO A 43 -4.85 12.77 10.18
CA PRO A 43 -6.26 12.45 10.36
C PRO A 43 -6.93 11.94 9.07
N ILE A 44 -6.69 12.59 7.93
CA ILE A 44 -7.25 12.16 6.64
C ILE A 44 -6.56 10.91 6.09
N GLN A 45 -5.27 10.70 6.39
CA GLN A 45 -4.58 9.47 6.04
C GLN A 45 -5.17 8.27 6.77
N LEU A 46 -5.51 8.41 8.06
CA LEU A 46 -6.18 7.35 8.80
C LEU A 46 -7.54 7.03 8.19
N ASP A 47 -8.35 8.06 7.89
CA ASP A 47 -9.63 7.88 7.22
C ASP A 47 -9.49 7.13 5.89
N ALA A 48 -8.52 7.53 5.05
CA ALA A 48 -8.23 6.84 3.79
C ALA A 48 -7.79 5.38 3.99
N LEU A 49 -6.99 5.10 5.03
CA LEU A 49 -6.54 3.74 5.35
C LEU A 49 -7.70 2.85 5.80
N GLU A 50 -8.65 3.39 6.56
CA GLU A 50 -9.85 2.66 7.04
C GLU A 50 -10.81 2.27 5.92
N HIS A 51 -10.78 3.02 4.81
CA HIS A 51 -11.58 2.76 3.61
C HIS A 51 -10.76 2.15 2.45
N SER A 52 -9.51 1.79 2.70
CA SER A 52 -8.63 1.25 1.66
C SER A 52 -8.97 -0.20 1.30
N VAL A 53 -8.77 -0.56 0.04
CA VAL A 53 -8.88 -1.95 -0.43
C VAL A 53 -7.50 -2.59 -0.37
N VAL A 54 -7.38 -3.65 0.43
CA VAL A 54 -6.15 -4.44 0.48
C VAL A 54 -5.93 -5.16 -0.85
N ARG A 55 -4.67 -5.23 -1.27
CA ARG A 55 -4.28 -6.05 -2.42
C ARG A 55 -4.67 -7.53 -2.17
N PRO A 56 -5.00 -8.29 -3.22
CA PRO A 56 -5.25 -9.73 -3.14
C PRO A 56 -4.19 -10.47 -2.31
N ARG A 57 -4.65 -11.24 -1.32
CA ARG A 57 -3.78 -12.06 -0.46
C ARG A 57 -3.44 -13.37 -1.17
N SER A 58 -2.49 -13.31 -2.09
CA SER A 58 -2.02 -14.46 -2.88
C SER A 58 -0.49 -14.56 -2.80
N PRO A 59 0.10 -15.77 -2.72
CA PRO A 59 1.55 -15.93 -2.84
C PRO A 59 2.07 -15.49 -4.22
N TYR A 60 1.18 -15.41 -5.22
CA TYR A 60 1.50 -15.01 -6.58
C TYR A 60 1.35 -13.49 -6.82
N TRP A 61 1.08 -12.68 -5.78
CA TRP A 61 0.80 -11.25 -5.94
C TRP A 61 1.88 -10.51 -6.74
N SER A 62 3.16 -10.79 -6.52
CA SER A 62 4.25 -10.14 -7.26
C SER A 62 4.12 -10.37 -8.77
N GLN A 63 3.83 -11.61 -9.19
CA GLN A 63 3.68 -11.95 -10.61
C GLN A 63 2.42 -11.31 -11.21
N ILE A 64 1.35 -11.25 -10.42
CA ILE A 64 0.10 -10.57 -10.81
C ILE A 64 0.35 -9.07 -11.00
N GLU A 65 1.08 -8.43 -10.08
CA GLU A 65 1.42 -7.00 -10.13
C GLU A 65 2.32 -6.68 -11.32
N ASP A 66 3.28 -7.55 -11.65
CA ASP A 66 4.16 -7.38 -12.82
C ASP A 66 3.36 -7.42 -14.14
N VAL A 67 2.49 -8.42 -14.32
CA VAL A 67 1.63 -8.54 -15.51
C VAL A 67 0.67 -7.36 -15.61
N TRP A 68 0.00 -7.02 -14.51
CA TRP A 68 -0.92 -5.89 -14.48
C TRP A 68 -0.22 -4.56 -14.81
N GLY A 69 0.96 -4.32 -14.22
CA GLY A 69 1.76 -3.12 -14.44
C GLY A 69 2.23 -2.97 -15.88
N LEU A 70 2.68 -4.05 -16.52
CA LEU A 70 3.08 -4.07 -17.93
C LEU A 70 1.94 -3.60 -18.84
N TYR A 71 0.78 -4.26 -18.77
CA TYR A 71 -0.34 -3.94 -19.65
C TYR A 71 -0.95 -2.57 -19.33
N LEU A 72 -0.98 -2.17 -18.06
CA LEU A 72 -1.41 -0.81 -17.69
C LEU A 72 -0.48 0.25 -18.30
N SER A 73 0.83 0.02 -18.29
CA SER A 73 1.80 0.95 -18.91
C SER A 73 1.56 1.08 -20.41
N GLN A 74 1.32 -0.03 -21.12
CA GLN A 74 1.04 -0.02 -22.56
C GLN A 74 -0.28 0.66 -22.90
N ILE A 75 -1.31 0.51 -22.05
CA ILE A 75 -2.58 1.23 -22.20
C ILE A 75 -2.36 2.73 -22.04
N VAL A 76 -1.62 3.16 -21.01
CA VAL A 76 -1.38 4.58 -20.73
C VAL A 76 -0.47 5.23 -21.79
N SER A 77 0.50 4.50 -22.35
CA SER A 77 1.34 4.99 -23.44
C SER A 77 0.65 5.00 -24.80
N GLY A 78 -0.53 4.38 -24.92
CA GLY A 78 -1.29 4.29 -26.17
C GLY A 78 -0.77 3.22 -27.14
N GLU A 79 0.12 2.33 -26.69
CA GLU A 79 0.64 1.21 -27.50
C GLU A 79 -0.45 0.17 -27.81
N ILE A 80 -1.38 -0.05 -26.89
CA ILE A 80 -2.51 -0.97 -27.05
C ILE A 80 -3.82 -0.33 -26.59
N GLY A 81 -4.95 -0.79 -27.15
CA GLY A 81 -6.27 -0.33 -26.73
C GLY A 81 -6.62 -0.80 -25.31
N ILE A 82 -7.44 -0.03 -24.59
CA ILE A 82 -7.86 -0.34 -23.20
C ILE A 82 -8.41 -1.76 -23.09
N LYS A 83 -9.40 -2.12 -23.91
CA LYS A 83 -10.03 -3.44 -23.86
C LYS A 83 -9.01 -4.56 -24.14
N GLU A 84 -8.19 -4.37 -25.16
CA GLU A 84 -7.17 -5.35 -25.54
C GLU A 84 -6.15 -5.57 -24.42
N GLY A 85 -5.63 -4.51 -23.81
CA GLY A 85 -4.68 -4.61 -22.71
C GLY A 85 -5.26 -5.28 -21.47
N LEU A 86 -6.51 -4.93 -21.11
CA LEU A 86 -7.20 -5.56 -19.98
C LEU A 86 -7.50 -7.06 -20.24
N ASP A 87 -7.91 -7.43 -21.46
CA ASP A 87 -8.16 -8.83 -21.83
C ASP A 87 -6.86 -9.65 -21.78
N LYS A 88 -5.75 -9.10 -22.29
CA LYS A 88 -4.42 -9.74 -22.22
C LYS A 88 -3.94 -9.90 -20.78
N ALA A 89 -4.06 -8.86 -19.96
CA ALA A 89 -3.69 -8.91 -18.55
C ALA A 89 -4.48 -10.00 -17.82
N ASN A 90 -5.81 -10.07 -18.04
CA ASN A 90 -6.65 -11.09 -17.43
C ASN A 90 -6.22 -12.51 -17.85
N SER A 91 -5.99 -12.75 -19.14
CA SER A 91 -5.58 -14.07 -19.64
C SER A 91 -4.24 -14.54 -19.05
N GLU A 92 -3.29 -13.64 -18.83
CA GLU A 92 -2.00 -13.97 -18.23
C GLU A 92 -2.09 -14.17 -16.72
N ILE A 93 -2.85 -13.34 -16.02
CA ILE A 93 -3.11 -13.51 -14.58
C ILE A 93 -3.83 -14.84 -14.31
N GLU A 94 -4.78 -15.25 -15.16
CA GLU A 94 -5.42 -16.57 -15.07
C GLU A 94 -4.44 -17.74 -15.19
N LYS A 95 -3.33 -17.59 -15.94
CA LYS A 95 -2.29 -18.62 -16.04
C LYS A 95 -1.43 -18.68 -14.79
N ILE A 96 -1.20 -17.54 -14.14
CA ILE A 96 -0.46 -17.46 -12.86
C ILE A 96 -1.25 -18.14 -11.73
N LEU A 97 -2.58 -18.03 -11.76
CA LEU A 97 -3.46 -18.56 -10.73
C LEU A 97 -3.79 -20.06 -10.87
N LYS A 98 -3.41 -20.69 -11.98
CA LYS A 98 -3.59 -22.14 -12.24
C LYS A 98 -2.44 -22.94 -11.67
#